data_AF-A0A2T5U0L3-F1
#
_entry.id   AF-A0A2T5U0L3-F1
#
_cell.length_a   1.000
_cell.length_b   1.000
_cell.length_c   1.000
_cell.angle_alpha   90.00
_cell.angle_beta   90.00
_cell.angle_gamma   90.00
#
_symmetry.space_group_name_H-M   'P 1'
#
loop_
_entity.id
_entity.type
_entity.pdbx_description
1 polymer ?
#
loop_
_entity_poly.entity_id
_entity_poly.type
_entity_poly.pdbx_seq_one_letter_code
_entity_poly.pdbx_strand_id
1 'polypeptide(L)'
;MHTRSTTKRTWLATGACLILAGYGSSASSAALIGSGAMSPLDTDRDSDWRRVATVADRARLRGWRGAWMAALAQVDAKDLAAEPILFDPDHALADALPPAGSYQCRTFKLGARGGIGPTYSASAWFACRIDSNGDTDVVSLVKVDGSQRPVGTVFVDTASRAIFLGTMELGDEKRPMRYGRDANRDMAGLIERIGTRRWRVVLPYPRFESVLDVVELIPAP
;
A
#
# COMPACT_ATOMS: atom_id res chain seq x y z
N MET A 1 -30.75 44.73 -39.87
CA MET A 1 -31.54 44.93 -41.10
C MET A 1 -31.41 43.70 -41.99
N HIS A 2 -32.37 42.79 -41.96
CA HIS A 2 -32.86 41.98 -43.08
C HIS A 2 -34.06 41.18 -42.54
N THR A 3 -35.22 41.80 -42.67
CA THR A 3 -36.56 41.25 -42.51
C THR A 3 -36.87 40.30 -43.65
N ARG A 4 -37.54 39.16 -43.36
CA ARG A 4 -38.61 38.61 -44.21
C ARG A 4 -39.53 37.73 -43.38
N SER A 5 -40.81 37.93 -43.64
CA SER A 5 -41.97 37.47 -42.88
C SER A 5 -42.87 36.63 -43.80
N THR A 6 -43.85 35.94 -43.18
CA THR A 6 -45.12 35.39 -43.74
C THR A 6 -45.00 34.17 -44.67
N THR A 7 -45.78 33.09 -44.46
CA THR A 7 -47.21 32.94 -44.84
C THR A 7 -47.75 31.60 -44.27
N LYS A 8 -48.72 31.57 -43.34
CA LYS A 8 -50.20 31.33 -43.44
C LYS A 8 -50.73 29.97 -44.02
N ARG A 9 -51.53 29.30 -43.16
CA ARG A 9 -52.79 28.51 -43.38
C ARG A 9 -52.60 27.12 -44.07
N THR A 10 -53.36 26.04 -43.82
CA THR A 10 -54.82 25.87 -43.67
C THR A 10 -55.12 24.40 -43.26
N TRP A 11 -55.90 24.17 -42.19
CA TRP A 11 -57.02 23.20 -42.02
C TRP A 11 -56.93 21.66 -42.19
N LEU A 12 -57.67 20.98 -41.27
CA LEU A 12 -58.29 19.62 -41.31
C LEU A 12 -57.33 18.44 -41.05
N ALA A 13 -57.68 17.36 -40.33
CA ALA A 13 -58.94 16.89 -39.78
C ALA A 13 -58.67 16.02 -38.54
N THR A 14 -59.65 16.03 -37.66
CA THR A 14 -59.86 15.17 -36.50
C THR A 14 -59.83 13.69 -36.87
N GLY A 15 -59.08 12.89 -36.10
CA GLY A 15 -59.08 11.42 -36.18
C GLY A 15 -58.74 10.84 -34.80
N ALA A 16 -59.77 10.69 -33.97
CA ALA A 16 -59.69 10.07 -32.66
C ALA A 16 -59.76 8.53 -32.77
N CYS A 17 -58.89 7.82 -32.04
CA CYS A 17 -59.19 6.51 -31.45
C CYS A 17 -58.07 6.18 -30.44
N LEU A 18 -58.22 6.55 -29.16
CA LEU A 18 -58.67 5.65 -28.08
C LEU A 18 -57.78 4.40 -27.93
N ILE A 19 -56.76 4.47 -27.07
CA ILE A 19 -56.41 3.35 -26.19
C ILE A 19 -56.14 3.89 -24.77
N LEU A 20 -56.78 3.20 -23.84
CA LEU A 20 -56.89 3.37 -22.40
C LEU A 20 -55.56 3.40 -21.63
N ALA A 21 -55.45 4.30 -20.66
CA ALA A 21 -54.90 4.01 -19.35
C ALA A 21 -55.37 5.09 -18.37
N GLY A 22 -55.91 4.66 -17.23
CA GLY A 22 -56.75 5.46 -16.36
C GLY A 22 -56.01 6.42 -15.43
N TYR A 23 -56.77 7.41 -15.00
CA TYR A 23 -56.52 8.21 -13.81
C TYR A 23 -56.53 7.30 -12.58
N GLY A 24 -55.45 7.34 -11.81
CA GLY A 24 -55.34 6.77 -10.48
C GLY A 24 -54.53 7.70 -9.62
N SER A 25 -55.23 8.59 -8.91
CA SER A 25 -54.66 9.51 -7.93
C SER A 25 -54.20 8.78 -6.66
N SER A 26 -53.19 9.36 -6.03
CA SER A 26 -52.95 9.34 -4.58
C SER A 26 -52.60 8.01 -3.93
N ALA A 27 -51.31 7.68 -3.94
CA ALA A 27 -50.70 7.01 -2.79
C ALA A 27 -49.35 7.69 -2.51
N SER A 28 -49.26 8.35 -1.36
CA SER A 28 -48.00 8.74 -0.74
C SER A 28 -47.19 7.47 -0.46
N SER A 29 -46.37 7.05 -1.42
CA SER A 29 -45.27 6.14 -1.12
C SER A 29 -44.21 6.97 -0.41
N ALA A 30 -44.24 6.91 0.93
CA ALA A 30 -43.05 7.16 1.71
C ALA A 30 -41.94 6.30 1.08
N ALA A 31 -41.01 6.95 0.38
CA ALA A 31 -39.80 6.29 -0.06
C ALA A 31 -39.15 5.76 1.21
N LEU A 32 -39.22 4.44 1.41
CA LEU A 32 -38.28 3.75 2.26
C LEU A 32 -36.92 4.11 1.66
N ILE A 33 -36.26 5.07 2.28
CA ILE A 33 -34.81 5.22 2.17
C ILE A 33 -34.32 3.86 2.64
N GLY A 34 -34.03 2.99 1.68
CA GLY A 34 -33.22 1.83 1.96
C GLY A 34 -31.95 2.40 2.54
N SER A 35 -31.83 2.32 3.86
CA SER A 35 -30.56 2.36 4.54
C SER A 35 -29.76 1.24 3.92
N GLY A 36 -29.03 1.55 2.86
CA GLY A 36 -27.92 0.72 2.44
C GLY A 36 -27.08 0.61 3.68
N ALA A 37 -27.16 -0.55 4.34
CA ALA A 37 -26.21 -0.92 5.36
C ALA A 37 -24.85 -0.80 4.67
N MET A 38 -24.11 0.27 5.00
CA MET A 38 -22.70 0.33 4.73
C MET A 38 -22.16 -0.98 5.28
N SER A 39 -21.59 -1.82 4.40
CA SER A 39 -20.92 -3.03 4.84
C SER A 39 -19.95 -2.66 5.98
N PRO A 40 -19.88 -3.41 7.08
CA PRO A 40 -19.03 -3.06 8.23
C PRO A 40 -17.54 -2.93 7.88
N LEU A 41 -17.14 -3.35 6.67
CA LEU A 41 -15.78 -3.36 6.17
C LEU A 41 -15.20 -1.97 5.87
N ASP A 42 -16.01 -0.91 5.78
CA ASP A 42 -15.52 0.47 5.55
C ASP A 42 -15.36 1.29 6.85
N THR A 43 -15.48 0.65 8.01
CA THR A 43 -15.40 1.31 9.33
C THR A 43 -14.10 1.07 10.08
N ASP A 44 -13.00 0.72 9.40
CA ASP A 44 -11.66 0.76 10.00
C ASP A 44 -10.87 1.94 9.46
N ARG A 45 -11.23 3.12 9.96
CA ARG A 45 -10.72 4.42 9.57
C ARG A 45 -9.68 4.94 10.57
N ASP A 46 -8.98 4.05 11.28
CA ASP A 46 -8.08 4.41 12.38
C ASP A 46 -6.59 4.15 12.15
N SER A 47 -6.18 4.03 10.89
CA SER A 47 -4.74 4.05 10.57
C SER A 47 -4.44 4.80 9.27
N ASP A 48 -4.87 6.07 9.14
CA ASP A 48 -4.44 6.94 8.03
C ASP A 48 -2.96 7.31 8.19
N TRP A 49 -2.11 6.37 7.78
CA TRP A 49 -0.66 6.48 7.80
C TRP A 49 -0.17 7.77 7.13
N ARG A 50 -0.95 8.39 6.22
CA ARG A 50 -0.57 9.65 5.55
C ARG A 50 -0.49 10.82 6.52
N ARG A 51 -1.22 10.76 7.64
CA ARG A 51 -1.14 11.75 8.73
C ARG A 51 0.13 11.60 9.55
N VAL A 52 0.68 10.38 9.64
CA VAL A 52 1.91 10.07 10.38
C VAL A 52 3.15 10.27 9.49
N ALA A 53 3.07 9.85 8.22
CA ALA A 53 4.18 9.89 7.27
C ALA A 53 4.69 11.30 6.99
N THR A 54 6.01 11.44 6.92
CA THR A 54 6.64 12.68 6.47
C THR A 54 6.31 12.95 4.99
N VAL A 55 6.44 14.21 4.55
CA VAL A 55 6.24 14.59 3.13
C VAL A 55 7.17 13.78 2.21
N ALA A 56 8.43 13.62 2.60
CA ALA A 56 9.44 12.88 1.84
C ALA A 56 9.07 11.40 1.71
N ASP A 57 8.55 10.81 2.78
CA ASP A 57 8.23 9.40 2.84
C ASP A 57 6.96 9.08 2.06
N ARG A 58 5.96 9.98 2.10
CA ARG A 58 4.81 9.90 1.18
C ARG A 58 5.25 9.92 -0.28
N ALA A 59 6.28 10.70 -0.63
CA ALA A 59 6.82 10.72 -2.00
C ALA A 59 7.54 9.41 -2.35
N ARG A 60 8.39 8.87 -1.45
CA ARG A 60 9.05 7.57 -1.65
C ARG A 60 8.03 6.45 -1.82
N LEU A 61 7.02 6.39 -0.96
CA LEU A 61 5.95 5.41 -1.04
C LEU A 61 5.13 5.53 -2.33
N ARG A 62 4.89 6.73 -2.87
CA ARG A 62 4.26 6.88 -4.20
C ARG A 62 5.16 6.39 -5.33
N GLY A 63 6.47 6.59 -5.20
CA GLY A 63 7.47 6.21 -6.21
C GLY A 63 7.90 4.74 -6.16
N TRP A 64 7.26 3.91 -5.34
CA TRP A 64 7.72 2.55 -5.04
C TRP A 64 7.94 1.68 -6.29
N ARG A 65 7.00 1.72 -7.26
CA ARG A 65 7.10 0.91 -8.47
C ARG A 65 8.25 1.36 -9.37
N GLY A 66 8.51 2.67 -9.41
CA GLY A 66 9.68 3.22 -10.09
C GLY A 66 10.99 2.74 -9.45
N ALA A 67 11.06 2.72 -8.11
CA ALA A 67 12.20 2.16 -7.39
C ALA A 67 12.43 0.69 -7.74
N TRP A 68 11.35 -0.09 -7.77
CA TRP A 68 11.38 -1.51 -8.09
C TRP A 68 11.98 -1.77 -9.48
N MET A 69 11.38 -1.18 -10.52
CA MET A 69 11.84 -1.39 -11.88
C MET A 69 13.27 -0.88 -12.10
N ALA A 70 13.63 0.26 -11.49
CA ALA A 70 14.98 0.80 -11.56
C ALA A 70 16.02 -0.09 -10.86
N ALA A 71 15.64 -0.75 -9.76
CA ALA A 71 16.51 -1.68 -9.05
C ALA A 71 16.68 -2.99 -9.85
N LEU A 72 15.58 -3.60 -10.33
CA LEU A 72 15.64 -4.84 -11.12
C LEU A 72 16.48 -4.68 -12.39
N ALA A 73 16.43 -3.51 -13.04
CA ALA A 73 17.23 -3.23 -14.23
C ALA A 73 18.76 -3.24 -13.99
N GLN A 74 19.21 -3.19 -12.74
CA GLN A 74 20.64 -3.20 -12.36
C GLN A 74 21.12 -4.56 -11.84
N VAL A 75 20.21 -5.50 -11.59
CA VAL A 75 20.52 -6.81 -11.00
C VAL A 75 20.61 -7.86 -12.12
N ASP A 76 21.55 -8.80 -11.97
CA ASP A 76 21.67 -9.93 -12.90
C ASP A 76 20.40 -10.80 -12.82
N ALA A 77 19.85 -11.17 -13.98
CA ALA A 77 18.65 -11.99 -14.07
C ALA A 77 18.78 -13.32 -13.31
N LYS A 78 20.00 -13.88 -13.20
CA LYS A 78 20.23 -15.12 -12.43
C LYS A 78 19.97 -14.95 -10.94
N ASP A 79 20.30 -13.78 -10.38
CA ASP A 79 20.11 -13.48 -8.96
C ASP A 79 18.62 -13.27 -8.67
N LEU A 80 17.90 -12.65 -9.61
CA LEU A 80 16.44 -12.49 -9.53
C LEU A 80 15.71 -13.84 -9.65
N ALA A 81 16.21 -14.74 -10.51
CA ALA A 81 15.61 -16.04 -10.75
C ALA A 81 15.68 -16.99 -9.54
N ALA A 82 16.55 -16.71 -8.55
CA ALA A 82 16.63 -17.50 -7.33
C ALA A 82 15.40 -17.32 -6.42
N GLU A 83 14.74 -16.16 -6.47
CA GLU A 83 13.57 -15.83 -5.64
C GLU A 83 12.48 -15.10 -6.46
N PRO A 84 11.89 -15.78 -7.47
CA PRO A 84 11.06 -15.12 -8.48
C PRO A 84 9.80 -14.48 -7.88
N ILE A 85 9.17 -15.15 -6.91
CA ILE A 85 7.99 -14.63 -6.20
C ILE A 85 8.35 -13.42 -5.33
N LEU A 86 9.54 -13.43 -4.72
CA LEU A 86 9.96 -12.35 -3.84
C LEU A 86 10.21 -11.05 -4.62
N PHE A 87 10.74 -11.18 -5.83
CA PHE A 87 11.12 -10.05 -6.68
C PHE A 87 10.09 -9.67 -7.76
N ASP A 88 8.94 -10.35 -7.80
CA ASP A 88 7.81 -9.98 -8.65
C ASP A 88 7.01 -8.81 -8.06
N PRO A 89 7.05 -7.59 -8.66
CA PRO A 89 6.33 -6.43 -8.13
C PRO A 89 4.81 -6.55 -8.19
N ASP A 90 4.26 -7.52 -8.92
CA ASP A 90 2.82 -7.70 -9.13
C ASP A 90 2.25 -8.87 -8.30
N HIS A 91 3.11 -9.59 -7.58
CA HIS A 91 2.70 -10.68 -6.70
C HIS A 91 2.39 -10.16 -5.28
N ALA A 92 1.12 -9.87 -5.01
CA ALA A 92 0.61 -9.53 -3.68
C ALA A 92 -0.75 -10.21 -3.43
N LEU A 93 -0.89 -10.82 -2.25
CA LEU A 93 -2.09 -11.52 -1.80
C LEU A 93 -2.88 -10.67 -0.80
N ALA A 94 -4.16 -11.00 -0.63
CA ALA A 94 -4.97 -10.43 0.44
C ALA A 94 -4.43 -10.80 1.84
N ASP A 95 -4.91 -10.07 2.85
CA ASP A 95 -4.49 -10.19 4.26
C ASP A 95 -3.01 -9.81 4.43
N ALA A 96 -2.71 -8.57 4.06
CA ALA A 96 -1.34 -8.05 3.99
C ALA A 96 -0.62 -8.00 5.34
N LEU A 97 -1.36 -7.86 6.45
CA LEU A 97 -0.79 -7.80 7.78
C LEU A 97 -0.22 -9.16 8.19
N PRO A 98 1.08 -9.26 8.47
CA PRO A 98 1.63 -10.46 9.08
C PRO A 98 1.14 -10.56 10.53
N PRO A 99 0.72 -11.74 11.01
CA PRO A 99 0.32 -11.93 12.41
C PRO A 99 1.44 -11.57 13.38
N ALA A 100 1.09 -11.13 14.60
CA ALA A 100 2.07 -10.97 15.67
C ALA A 100 2.78 -12.30 15.98
N GLY A 101 4.08 -12.22 16.32
CA GLY A 101 4.90 -13.37 16.64
C GLY A 101 6.36 -13.22 16.25
N SER A 102 7.11 -14.32 16.43
CA SER A 102 8.51 -14.43 16.03
C SER A 102 8.64 -14.80 14.55
N TYR A 103 9.63 -14.24 13.89
CA TYR A 103 9.91 -14.42 12.47
C TYR A 103 11.40 -14.67 12.23
N GLN A 104 11.72 -15.31 11.11
CA GLN A 104 13.01 -15.21 10.46
C GLN A 104 12.90 -14.17 9.34
N CYS A 105 13.88 -13.28 9.28
CA CYS A 105 14.00 -12.24 8.28
C CYS A 105 15.33 -12.32 7.53
N ARG A 106 15.34 -11.90 6.27
CA ARG A 106 16.57 -11.60 5.52
C ARG A 106 16.33 -10.43 4.60
N THR A 107 17.37 -9.64 4.33
CA THR A 107 17.29 -8.45 3.49
C THR A 107 18.04 -8.67 2.19
N PHE A 108 17.42 -8.24 1.10
CA PHE A 108 18.00 -8.17 -0.23
C PHE A 108 18.14 -6.69 -0.60
N LYS A 109 19.35 -6.26 -0.92
CA LYS A 109 19.60 -4.93 -1.45
C LYS A 109 19.72 -5.01 -2.96
N LEU A 110 18.88 -4.28 -3.67
CA LEU A 110 18.78 -4.29 -5.14
C LEU A 110 19.11 -2.90 -5.71
N GLY A 111 19.95 -2.90 -6.74
CA GLY A 111 20.52 -1.71 -7.37
C GLY A 111 21.54 -1.00 -6.47
N ALA A 112 22.40 -0.19 -7.09
CA ALA A 112 23.41 0.63 -6.42
C ALA A 112 23.04 2.11 -6.57
N ARG A 113 22.80 2.80 -5.45
CA ARG A 113 22.44 4.21 -5.46
C ARG A 113 23.64 5.05 -5.93
N GLY A 114 23.43 5.84 -6.97
CA GLY A 114 24.50 6.63 -7.59
C GLY A 114 25.54 5.79 -8.36
N GLY A 115 25.27 4.49 -8.59
CA GLY A 115 26.17 3.58 -9.33
C GLY A 115 27.40 3.14 -8.53
N ILE A 116 27.41 3.33 -7.20
CA ILE A 116 28.53 2.97 -6.33
C ILE A 116 28.15 1.78 -5.45
N GLY A 117 28.99 0.74 -5.46
CA GLY A 117 28.80 -0.46 -4.64
C GLY A 117 28.14 -1.62 -5.39
N PRO A 118 27.86 -2.74 -4.69
CA PRO A 118 27.21 -3.90 -5.30
C PRO A 118 25.77 -3.58 -5.70
N THR A 119 25.34 -4.06 -6.87
CA THR A 119 23.96 -3.93 -7.32
C THR A 119 23.04 -5.01 -6.74
N TYR A 120 23.61 -6.05 -6.15
CA TYR A 120 22.89 -7.11 -5.47
C TYR A 120 23.64 -7.54 -4.21
N SER A 121 22.94 -7.64 -3.09
CA SER A 121 23.43 -8.36 -1.92
C SER A 121 22.27 -8.98 -1.15
N ALA A 122 22.51 -10.15 -0.57
CA ALA A 122 21.56 -10.86 0.26
C ALA A 122 22.19 -11.10 1.64
N SER A 123 21.47 -10.77 2.71
CA SER A 123 21.89 -11.11 4.07
C SER A 123 21.62 -12.57 4.37
N ALA A 124 22.31 -13.11 5.38
CA ALA A 124 21.85 -14.31 6.06
C ALA A 124 20.51 -14.06 6.78
N TRP A 125 19.85 -15.15 7.18
CA TRP A 125 18.67 -15.10 8.03
C TRP A 125 19.01 -14.57 9.43
N PHE A 126 18.07 -13.83 10.02
CA PHE A 126 18.14 -13.34 11.39
C PHE A 126 16.76 -13.34 12.04
N ALA A 127 16.72 -13.42 13.38
CA ALA A 127 15.46 -13.43 14.12
C ALA A 127 14.88 -12.03 14.24
N CYS A 128 13.61 -11.85 13.85
CA CYS A 128 12.85 -10.61 13.92
C CYS A 128 11.50 -10.86 14.61
N ARG A 129 10.78 -9.80 14.99
CA ARG A 129 9.52 -9.94 15.73
C ARG A 129 8.50 -8.88 15.32
N ILE A 130 7.24 -9.30 15.31
CA ILE A 130 6.08 -8.44 15.11
C ILE A 130 5.27 -8.48 16.39
N ASP A 131 5.03 -7.31 16.99
CA ASP A 131 4.27 -7.18 18.23
C ASP A 131 2.94 -6.50 17.97
N SER A 132 1.89 -7.05 18.59
CA SER A 132 0.59 -6.38 18.68
C SER A 132 0.52 -5.58 19.98
N ASN A 133 0.42 -4.26 19.87
CA ASN A 133 0.13 -3.39 21.00
C ASN A 133 -1.22 -2.70 20.79
N GLY A 134 -2.31 -3.47 20.83
CA GLY A 134 -3.71 -3.00 20.92
C GLY A 134 -4.24 -2.20 19.72
N ASP A 135 -3.55 -1.12 19.32
CA ASP A 135 -3.94 -0.14 18.31
C ASP A 135 -2.76 0.31 17.40
N THR A 136 -1.52 -0.09 17.68
CA THR A 136 -0.37 0.18 16.80
C THR A 136 0.57 -1.03 16.75
N ASP A 137 0.57 -1.73 15.62
CA ASP A 137 1.47 -2.85 15.39
C ASP A 137 2.89 -2.32 15.30
N VAL A 138 3.72 -2.59 16.32
CA VAL A 138 5.13 -2.24 16.26
C VAL A 138 5.85 -3.40 15.56
N VAL A 139 6.32 -3.15 14.34
CA VAL A 139 7.23 -4.07 13.66
C VAL A 139 8.65 -3.70 14.03
N SER A 140 9.31 -4.64 14.70
CA SER A 140 10.73 -4.57 15.00
C SER A 140 11.43 -5.58 14.10
N LEU A 141 11.96 -5.12 12.96
CA LEU A 141 12.87 -5.92 12.13
C LEU A 141 14.22 -5.90 12.82
N VAL A 142 14.34 -6.67 13.89
CA VAL A 142 15.59 -6.81 14.61
C VAL A 142 16.43 -7.83 13.86
N LYS A 143 17.72 -7.58 13.65
CA LYS A 143 18.72 -8.63 13.77
C LYS A 143 19.09 -8.62 15.26
N VAL A 144 18.80 -9.70 16.01
CA VAL A 144 18.98 -9.76 17.49
C VAL A 144 20.40 -9.35 17.88
N ASP A 145 21.35 -9.50 16.96
CA ASP A 145 22.73 -9.03 16.95
C ASP A 145 23.08 -8.26 15.64
N GLY A 146 22.72 -6.98 15.53
CA GLY A 146 23.01 -6.19 14.32
C GLY A 146 23.18 -4.70 14.56
N SER A 147 24.00 -4.06 13.72
CA SER A 147 24.27 -2.62 13.76
C SER A 147 23.11 -1.75 13.30
N GLN A 148 22.09 -2.35 12.67
CA GLN A 148 20.95 -1.69 12.05
C GLN A 148 19.69 -2.50 12.37
N ARG A 149 18.74 -1.90 13.11
CA ARG A 149 17.46 -2.54 13.48
C ARG A 149 16.28 -1.62 13.16
N PRO A 150 15.53 -1.86 12.08
CA PRO A 150 14.30 -1.12 11.83
C PRO A 150 13.26 -1.35 12.93
N VAL A 151 12.71 -0.26 13.46
CA VAL A 151 11.60 -0.28 14.42
C VAL A 151 10.56 0.74 13.97
N GLY A 152 9.30 0.34 13.88
CA GLY A 152 8.25 1.23 13.40
C GLY A 152 6.86 0.69 13.61
N THR A 153 5.88 1.42 13.09
CA THR A 153 4.47 1.08 13.16
C THR A 153 3.98 0.59 11.79
N VAL A 154 3.11 -0.42 11.79
CA VAL A 154 2.42 -0.89 10.61
C VAL A 154 0.98 -0.38 10.60
N PHE A 155 0.56 0.04 9.42
CA PHE A 155 -0.75 0.61 9.13
C PHE A 155 -1.39 -0.18 8.00
N VAL A 156 -2.68 -0.46 8.09
CA VAL A 156 -3.44 -1.01 6.95
C VAL A 156 -3.56 0.07 5.88
N ASP A 157 -3.46 -0.29 4.59
CA ASP A 157 -3.69 0.65 3.47
C ASP A 157 -4.68 0.09 2.44
N THR A 158 -4.54 -1.17 2.05
CA THR A 158 -5.51 -1.88 1.19
C THR A 158 -5.64 -3.34 1.65
N ALA A 159 -6.55 -4.11 1.02
CA ALA A 159 -6.70 -5.54 1.29
C ALA A 159 -5.40 -6.35 1.08
N SER A 160 -4.52 -5.91 0.16
CA SER A 160 -3.28 -6.61 -0.20
C SER A 160 -2.01 -5.83 0.15
N ARG A 161 -2.13 -4.68 0.82
CA ARG A 161 -0.99 -3.87 1.22
C ARG A 161 -1.17 -3.23 2.61
N ALA A 162 -0.11 -3.30 3.39
CA ALA A 162 0.08 -2.47 4.59
C ALA A 162 1.30 -1.54 4.41
N ILE A 163 1.43 -0.54 5.27
CA ILE A 163 2.51 0.46 5.24
C ILE A 163 3.28 0.40 6.54
N PHE A 164 4.60 0.29 6.45
CA PHE A 164 5.53 0.43 7.55
C PHE A 164 6.08 1.85 7.59
N LEU A 165 5.99 2.52 8.74
CA LEU A 165 6.67 3.78 9.01
C LEU A 165 7.50 3.63 10.28
N GLY A 166 8.82 3.84 10.19
CA GLY A 166 9.73 3.56 11.29
C GLY A 166 11.04 4.29 11.21
N THR A 167 11.90 4.03 12.18
CA THR A 167 13.28 4.50 12.19
C THR A 167 14.23 3.31 12.13
N MET A 168 15.40 3.52 11.53
CA MET A 168 16.53 2.63 11.73
C MET A 168 17.13 2.89 13.11
N GLU A 169 17.16 1.93 14.04
CA GLU A 169 18.04 1.96 15.23
C GLU A 169 19.48 1.58 14.86
N LEU A 170 20.46 2.17 15.56
CA LEU A 170 21.89 1.97 15.26
C LEU A 170 22.64 1.44 16.48
N GLY A 171 23.64 0.58 16.24
CA GLY A 171 24.60 0.15 17.26
C GLY A 171 23.94 -0.48 18.47
N ASP A 172 24.26 -0.05 19.68
CA ASP A 172 23.74 -0.58 20.95
C ASP A 172 22.60 0.25 21.56
N GLU A 173 22.03 1.19 20.78
CA GLU A 173 20.90 2.02 21.21
C GLU A 173 19.78 1.18 21.84
N LYS A 174 19.31 1.62 23.03
CA LYS A 174 18.29 0.90 23.82
C LYS A 174 16.87 1.40 23.61
N ARG A 175 16.71 2.53 22.91
CA ARG A 175 15.41 3.12 22.62
C ARG A 175 15.39 3.65 21.19
N PRO A 176 14.35 3.33 20.40
CA PRO A 176 14.25 3.84 19.06
C PRO A 176 14.04 5.34 19.08
N MET A 177 14.65 6.01 18.12
CA MET A 177 14.29 7.38 17.83
C MET A 177 12.83 7.43 17.35
N ARG A 178 12.09 8.48 17.71
CA ARG A 178 10.75 8.66 17.13
C ARG A 178 10.87 8.89 15.62
N TYR A 179 10.06 8.18 14.84
CA TYR A 179 9.91 8.43 13.41
C TYR A 179 9.64 9.92 13.11
N GLY A 180 10.29 10.44 12.06
CA GLY A 180 10.24 11.83 11.63
C GLY A 180 11.21 12.76 12.37
N ARG A 181 11.97 12.25 13.35
CA ARG A 181 12.94 13.06 14.11
C ARG A 181 14.27 13.20 13.38
N ASP A 182 14.70 12.17 12.65
CA ASP A 182 15.91 12.19 11.83
C ASP A 182 15.61 11.62 10.45
N ALA A 183 15.57 12.50 9.47
CA ALA A 183 15.26 12.16 8.09
C ALA A 183 16.20 11.09 7.52
N ASN A 184 17.45 11.01 7.98
CA ASN A 184 18.42 10.00 7.51
C ASN A 184 18.18 8.60 8.08
N ARG A 185 17.34 8.50 9.11
CA ARG A 185 16.97 7.24 9.76
C ARG A 185 15.54 6.83 9.50
N ASP A 186 14.71 7.75 9.00
CA ASP A 186 13.34 7.48 8.59
C ASP A 186 13.27 6.38 7.52
N MET A 187 12.43 5.40 7.80
CA MET A 187 12.13 4.25 6.96
C MET A 187 10.64 4.26 6.63
N ALA A 188 10.33 4.01 5.37
CA ALA A 188 8.95 3.91 4.90
C ALA A 188 8.89 2.78 3.87
N GLY A 189 8.00 1.82 4.07
CA GLY A 189 7.90 0.66 3.21
C GLY A 189 6.48 0.12 3.04
N LEU A 190 6.32 -0.73 2.04
CA LEU A 190 5.10 -1.48 1.77
C LEU A 190 5.26 -2.87 2.37
N ILE A 191 4.23 -3.40 3.00
CA ILE A 191 4.18 -4.78 3.44
C ILE A 191 3.15 -5.51 2.59
N GLU A 192 3.57 -6.63 2.03
CA GLU A 192 2.75 -7.47 1.16
C GLU A 192 2.88 -8.92 1.58
N ARG A 193 1.74 -9.63 1.59
CA ARG A 193 1.73 -11.08 1.71
C ARG A 193 2.01 -11.69 0.34
N ILE A 194 2.99 -12.57 0.25
CA ILE A 194 3.44 -13.19 -1.01
C ILE A 194 3.33 -14.72 -0.99
N GLY A 195 2.82 -15.29 0.09
CA GLY A 195 2.50 -16.71 0.22
C GLY A 195 1.75 -17.01 1.51
N THR A 196 1.43 -18.29 1.75
CA THR A 196 0.61 -18.70 2.89
C THR A 196 1.15 -18.21 4.23
N ARG A 197 2.48 -18.31 4.42
CA ARG A 197 3.23 -17.87 5.61
C ARG A 197 4.49 -17.11 5.19
N ARG A 198 4.36 -16.21 4.21
CA ARG A 198 5.49 -15.48 3.62
C ARG A 198 5.07 -14.06 3.28
N TRP A 199 5.83 -13.09 3.78
CA TRP A 199 5.62 -11.67 3.54
C TRP A 199 6.91 -11.01 3.07
N ARG A 200 6.77 -9.80 2.51
CA ARG A 200 7.90 -8.93 2.23
C ARG A 200 7.62 -7.51 2.72
N VAL A 201 8.66 -6.84 3.19
CA VAL A 201 8.70 -5.38 3.35
C VAL A 201 9.53 -4.80 2.22
N VAL A 202 8.98 -3.81 1.53
CA VAL A 202 9.58 -3.19 0.36
C VAL A 202 9.92 -1.76 0.73
N LEU A 203 11.21 -1.42 0.76
CA LEU A 203 11.71 -0.10 1.15
C LEU A 203 12.23 0.62 -0.09
N PRO A 204 11.43 1.50 -0.73
CA PRO A 204 11.84 2.24 -1.92
C PRO A 204 12.78 3.38 -1.58
N TYR A 205 13.86 3.49 -2.35
CA TYR A 205 14.89 4.52 -2.21
C TYR A 205 15.34 4.69 -0.75
N PRO A 206 15.83 3.61 -0.10
CA PRO A 206 16.31 3.71 1.27
C PRO A 206 17.47 4.70 1.35
N ARG A 207 17.78 5.16 2.56
CA ARG A 207 18.71 6.27 2.75
C ARG A 207 20.14 5.95 2.31
N PHE A 208 20.53 4.69 2.31
CA PHE A 208 21.90 4.26 2.05
C PHE A 208 21.96 3.11 1.05
N GLU A 209 23.06 3.08 0.29
CA GLU A 209 23.55 1.98 -0.56
C GLU A 209 22.69 1.60 -1.77
N SER A 210 21.43 1.21 -1.57
CA SER A 210 20.61 0.55 -2.59
C SER A 210 19.54 1.45 -3.20
N VAL A 211 18.96 0.99 -4.31
CA VAL A 211 17.77 1.61 -4.91
C VAL A 211 16.50 1.08 -4.24
N LEU A 212 16.49 -0.21 -3.88
CA LEU A 212 15.39 -0.90 -3.22
C LEU A 212 15.95 -1.91 -2.21
N ASP A 213 15.42 -1.91 -1.00
CA ASP A 213 15.59 -3.04 -0.09
C ASP A 213 14.30 -3.86 -0.04
N VAL A 214 14.44 -5.19 -0.13
CA VAL A 214 13.36 -6.15 0.07
C VAL A 214 13.70 -7.00 1.29
N VAL A 215 12.90 -6.88 2.34
CA VAL A 215 13.04 -7.71 3.55
C VAL A 215 12.02 -8.82 3.46
N GLU A 216 12.47 -10.06 3.43
CA GLU A 216 11.59 -11.22 3.50
C GLU A 216 11.28 -11.55 4.96
N LEU A 217 10.05 -11.97 5.24
CA LEU A 217 9.59 -12.42 6.55
C LEU A 217 8.89 -13.78 6.42
N ILE A 218 9.36 -14.75 7.20
CA ILE A 218 8.69 -16.04 7.40
C ILE A 218 8.52 -16.28 8.91
N PRO A 219 7.40 -16.82 9.40
CA PRO A 219 7.25 -17.13 10.80
C PRO A 219 8.36 -18.07 11.27
N ALA A 220 8.90 -17.81 12.47
CA ALA A 220 9.90 -18.68 13.06
C ALA A 220 9.28 -20.06 13.39
N PRO A 221 10.09 -21.14 13.38
CA PRO A 221 9.68 -22.46 13.84
C PRO A 221 9.20 -22.49 15.29
#